data_AF-K2GCF5-F1
#
_entry.id   AF-K2GCF5-F1
#
_cell.length_a   1.000
_cell.length_b   1.000
_cell.length_c   1.000
_cell.angle_alpha   90.00
_cell.angle_beta   90.00
_cell.angle_gamma   90.00
#
_symmetry.space_group_name_H-M   'P 1'
#
loop_
_entity.id
_entity.type
_entity.pdbx_description
1 polymer ?
#
loop_
_entity_poly.entity_id
_entity_poly.type
_entity_poly.pdbx_seq_one_letter_code
_entity_poly.pdbx_strand_id
1 'polypeptide(L)'
;MENKKIQQTNKSREKRIYDEIIVDCYDEIEQMMGWWYYLDNTLKFPFTAKCIKTKNISPLKIGETVKAIGMGALEDCESDMFVIIEWCGRKLGVPFAQLEPAKSHTQAGQVAEDWRYWSRH
;
A
#
# COMPACT_ATOMS: atom_id res chain seq x y z
N MET A 1 -12.03 -12.78 23.45
CA MET A 1 -12.22 -13.21 22.04
C MET A 1 -11.45 -12.32 21.07
N GLU A 2 -11.37 -11.02 21.34
CA GLU A 2 -10.68 -10.01 20.51
C GLU A 2 -9.17 -10.26 20.33
N ASN A 3 -8.45 -10.61 21.40
CA ASN A 3 -7.02 -10.93 21.33
C ASN A 3 -6.69 -12.13 20.40
N LYS A 4 -7.58 -13.13 20.35
CA LYS A 4 -7.42 -14.30 19.48
C LYS A 4 -7.63 -13.94 18.01
N LYS A 5 -8.55 -13.01 17.72
CA LYS A 5 -8.77 -12.46 16.36
C LYS A 5 -7.56 -11.63 15.90
N ILE A 6 -7.03 -10.75 16.75
CA ILE A 6 -5.84 -9.93 16.43
C ILE A 6 -4.63 -10.83 16.11
N GLN A 7 -4.38 -11.84 16.94
CA GLN A 7 -3.29 -12.80 16.71
C GLN A 7 -3.46 -13.57 15.39
N GLN A 8 -4.68 -13.98 15.07
CA GLN A 8 -4.96 -14.68 13.81
C GLN A 8 -4.78 -13.75 12.60
N THR A 9 -5.25 -12.51 12.66
CA THR A 9 -5.05 -11.50 11.62
C THR A 9 -3.56 -11.26 11.36
N ASN A 10 -2.75 -11.13 12.41
CA ASN A 10 -1.31 -10.95 12.27
C ASN A 10 -0.66 -12.17 11.62
N LYS A 11 -0.99 -13.40 12.04
CA LYS A 11 -0.47 -14.62 11.41
C LYS A 11 -0.83 -14.72 9.93
N SER A 12 -2.07 -14.40 9.56
CA SER A 12 -2.48 -14.41 8.15
C SER A 12 -1.77 -13.33 7.33
N ARG A 13 -1.47 -12.18 7.93
CA ARG A 13 -0.68 -11.12 7.30
C ARG A 13 0.78 -11.52 7.14
N GLU A 14 1.41 -12.01 8.20
CA GLU A 14 2.79 -12.51 8.19
C GLU A 14 2.94 -13.60 7.13
N LYS A 15 1.97 -14.51 7.02
CA LYS A 15 1.96 -15.51 5.94
C LYS A 15 2.00 -14.87 4.55
N ARG A 16 1.11 -13.90 4.26
CA ARG A 16 1.14 -13.20 2.97
C ARG A 16 2.49 -12.53 2.74
N ILE A 17 3.02 -11.83 3.75
CA ILE A 17 4.29 -11.12 3.61
C ILE A 17 5.44 -12.09 3.33
N TYR A 18 5.70 -13.04 4.22
CA TYR A 18 6.91 -13.87 4.17
C TYR A 18 6.81 -15.07 3.22
N ASP A 19 5.61 -15.61 2.99
CA ASP A 19 5.43 -16.80 2.14
C ASP A 19 4.96 -16.46 0.71
N GLU A 20 4.51 -15.22 0.46
CA GLU A 20 3.97 -14.82 -0.86
C GLU A 20 4.64 -13.56 -1.44
N ILE A 21 4.85 -12.51 -0.64
CA ILE A 21 5.32 -11.20 -1.14
C ILE A 21 6.84 -11.13 -1.24
N ILE A 22 7.54 -11.50 -0.17
CA ILE A 22 9.01 -11.45 -0.10
C ILE A 22 9.64 -12.84 -0.05
N VAL A 23 8.93 -13.83 -0.60
CA VAL A 23 9.43 -15.20 -0.71
C VAL A 23 10.68 -15.22 -1.59
N ASP A 24 11.71 -15.91 -1.11
CA ASP A 24 13.02 -16.04 -1.78
C ASP A 24 13.75 -14.72 -2.08
N CYS A 25 13.40 -13.62 -1.39
CA CYS A 25 14.19 -12.38 -1.43
C CYS A 25 15.42 -12.49 -0.51
N TYR A 26 16.59 -12.17 -1.05
CA TYR A 26 17.89 -12.19 -0.37
C TYR A 26 18.29 -10.83 0.19
N ASP A 27 17.80 -9.73 -0.40
CA ASP A 27 18.09 -8.37 0.05
C ASP A 27 16.86 -7.44 0.08
N GLU A 28 17.06 -6.22 0.58
CA GLU A 28 16.00 -5.22 0.73
C GLU A 28 15.44 -4.75 -0.62
N ILE A 29 16.24 -4.75 -1.68
CA ILE A 29 15.81 -4.32 -3.02
C ILE A 29 14.84 -5.36 -3.58
N GLU A 30 15.21 -6.64 -3.50
CA GLU A 30 14.34 -7.74 -3.91
C GLU A 30 13.04 -7.75 -3.10
N GLN A 31 13.10 -7.46 -1.80
CA GLN A 31 11.90 -7.32 -0.96
C GLN A 31 10.99 -6.17 -1.44
N MET A 32 11.55 -5.00 -1.74
CA MET A 32 10.78 -3.87 -2.28
C MET A 32 10.15 -4.20 -3.63
N MET A 33 10.88 -4.89 -4.51
CA MET A 33 10.35 -5.37 -5.78
C MET A 33 9.22 -6.38 -5.59
N GLY A 34 9.36 -7.32 -4.65
CA GLY A 34 8.31 -8.28 -4.28
C GLY A 34 7.04 -7.58 -3.81
N TRP A 35 7.18 -6.56 -2.96
CA TRP A 35 6.08 -5.67 -2.57
C TRP A 35 5.45 -4.98 -3.77
N TRP A 36 6.25 -4.38 -4.65
CA TRP A 36 5.75 -3.69 -5.83
C TRP A 36 4.93 -4.61 -6.73
N TYR A 37 5.45 -5.80 -7.07
CA TYR A 37 4.75 -6.78 -7.90
C TYR A 37 3.48 -7.29 -7.24
N TYR A 38 3.49 -7.53 -5.93
CA TYR A 38 2.29 -7.92 -5.22
C TYR A 38 1.24 -6.82 -5.26
N LEU A 39 1.61 -5.56 -5.00
CA LEU A 39 0.69 -4.42 -5.06
C LEU A 39 0.10 -4.26 -6.46
N ASP A 40 0.94 -4.27 -7.50
CA ASP A 40 0.52 -4.08 -8.89
C ASP A 40 -0.48 -5.17 -9.34
N ASN A 41 -0.22 -6.43 -9.01
CA ASN A 41 -1.11 -7.55 -9.34
C ASN A 41 -2.42 -7.54 -8.53
N THR A 42 -2.35 -7.06 -7.28
CA THR A 42 -3.44 -7.18 -6.30
C THR A 42 -4.37 -5.96 -6.33
N LEU A 43 -3.86 -4.75 -6.50
CA LEU A 43 -4.66 -3.53 -6.51
C LEU A 43 -5.56 -3.49 -7.76
N LYS A 44 -6.86 -3.26 -7.54
CA LYS A 44 -7.83 -3.07 -8.62
C LYS A 44 -8.13 -1.59 -8.78
N PHE A 45 -7.58 -1.00 -9.85
CA PHE A 45 -7.79 0.39 -10.19
C PHE A 45 -9.02 0.57 -11.12
N PRO A 46 -9.70 1.73 -11.05
CA PRO A 46 -9.50 2.78 -10.07
C PRO A 46 -10.12 2.45 -8.72
N PHE A 47 -9.57 3.01 -7.64
CA PHE A 47 -10.20 2.98 -6.32
C PHE A 47 -10.12 4.32 -5.62
N THR A 48 -11.09 4.59 -4.76
CA THR A 48 -11.12 5.81 -3.94
C THR A 48 -10.43 5.57 -2.61
N ALA A 49 -9.62 6.53 -2.16
CA ALA A 49 -8.92 6.47 -0.89
C ALA A 49 -8.90 7.84 -0.20
N LYS A 50 -8.79 7.83 1.12
CA LYS A 50 -8.65 9.01 1.97
C LYS A 50 -7.21 9.16 2.42
N CYS A 51 -6.65 10.35 2.35
CA CYS A 51 -5.36 10.65 2.97
C CYS A 51 -5.51 10.63 4.50
N ILE A 52 -4.72 9.79 5.17
CA ILE A 52 -4.75 9.62 6.64
C ILE A 52 -3.47 10.11 7.33
N LYS A 53 -2.43 10.42 6.56
CA LYS A 53 -1.14 10.91 7.06
C LYS A 53 -0.50 11.84 6.03
N THR A 54 0.16 12.89 6.47
CA THR A 54 0.96 13.75 5.58
C THR A 54 2.34 13.14 5.31
N LYS A 55 2.88 13.39 4.12
CA LYS A 55 4.26 13.08 3.72
C LYS A 55 4.83 14.31 3.01
N ASN A 56 6.07 14.70 3.29
CA ASN A 56 6.65 15.94 2.73
C ASN A 56 6.68 15.97 1.19
N ILE A 57 6.73 14.80 0.55
CA ILE A 57 6.72 14.63 -0.90
C ILE A 57 5.31 14.63 -1.53
N SER A 58 4.26 14.74 -0.72
CA SER A 58 2.87 14.68 -1.14
C SER A 58 2.13 15.96 -0.72
N PRO A 59 1.39 16.61 -1.64
CA PRO A 59 0.63 17.82 -1.32
C PRO A 59 -0.70 17.52 -0.58
N LEU A 60 -1.06 16.25 -0.43
CA LEU A 60 -2.36 15.85 0.13
C LEU A 60 -2.49 16.23 1.60
N LYS A 61 -3.67 16.73 1.96
CA LYS A 61 -4.03 16.99 3.36
C LYS A 61 -4.75 15.80 3.97
N ILE A 62 -4.57 15.59 5.27
CA ILE A 62 -5.35 14.59 6.01
C ILE A 62 -6.84 14.89 5.81
N GLY A 63 -7.62 13.87 5.47
CA GLY A 63 -9.04 14.04 5.17
C GLY A 63 -9.37 14.07 3.68
N GLU A 64 -8.42 14.48 2.84
CA GLU A 64 -8.63 14.62 1.40
C GLU A 64 -8.89 13.28 0.74
N THR A 65 -9.92 13.23 -0.11
CA THR A 65 -10.29 12.03 -0.85
C THR A 65 -9.77 12.12 -2.28
N VAL A 66 -9.08 11.08 -2.71
CA VAL A 66 -8.44 10.99 -4.03
C VAL A 66 -8.83 9.69 -4.72
N LYS A 67 -8.74 9.68 -6.04
CA LYS A 67 -8.93 8.49 -6.86
C LYS A 67 -7.57 7.99 -7.33
N ALA A 68 -7.16 6.82 -6.84
CA ALA A 68 -6.00 6.11 -7.33
C ALA A 68 -6.36 5.43 -8.65
N ILE A 69 -5.49 5.57 -9.65
CA ILE A 69 -5.73 5.15 -11.03
C ILE A 69 -4.65 4.22 -11.60
N GLY A 70 -3.56 4.01 -10.86
CA GLY A 70 -2.53 3.06 -11.26
C GLY A 70 -1.41 2.96 -10.23
N MET A 71 -0.52 2.00 -10.44
CA MET A 71 0.71 1.84 -9.68
C MET A 71 1.76 2.89 -10.12
N GLY A 72 2.61 3.32 -9.20
CA GLY A 72 3.81 4.10 -9.52
C GLY A 72 4.85 3.23 -10.25
N ALA A 73 5.89 3.86 -10.80
CA ALA A 73 6.95 3.13 -11.49
C ALA A 73 7.71 2.21 -10.53
N LEU A 74 8.24 1.09 -11.03
CA LEU A 74 9.01 0.14 -10.22
C LEU A 74 10.30 0.78 -9.70
N GLU A 75 10.90 1.65 -10.50
CA GLU A 75 12.15 2.36 -10.20
C GLU A 75 11.99 3.34 -9.02
N ASP A 76 10.76 3.79 -8.73
CA ASP A 76 10.48 4.68 -7.61
C ASP A 76 10.29 3.93 -6.27
N CYS A 77 10.30 2.59 -6.28
CA CYS A 77 9.88 1.76 -5.14
C CYS A 77 10.95 1.50 -4.08
N GLU A 78 12.18 2.02 -4.25
CA GLU A 78 13.33 1.76 -3.37
C GLU A 78 13.08 2.11 -1.89
N SER A 79 12.13 3.00 -1.58
CA SER A 79 11.87 3.46 -0.20
C SER A 79 10.40 3.49 0.22
N ASP A 80 9.45 3.51 -0.72
CA ASP A 80 8.02 3.44 -0.41
C ASP A 80 7.27 2.90 -1.64
N MET A 81 6.05 2.43 -1.44
CA MET A 81 5.17 2.08 -2.55
C MET A 81 4.40 3.31 -2.99
N PHE A 82 4.39 3.60 -4.29
CA PHE A 82 3.68 4.75 -4.85
C PHE A 82 2.47 4.31 -5.66
N VAL A 83 1.40 5.10 -5.59
CA VAL A 83 0.26 5.00 -6.50
C VAL A 83 0.06 6.32 -7.23
N ILE A 84 -0.39 6.23 -8.48
CA ILE A 84 -0.76 7.40 -9.28
C ILE A 84 -2.21 7.76 -8.96
N ILE A 85 -2.46 9.01 -8.59
CA ILE A 85 -3.79 9.57 -8.34
C ILE A 85 -4.17 10.61 -9.38
N GLU A 86 -5.47 10.78 -9.61
CA GLU A 86 -6.02 11.99 -10.25
C GLU A 86 -6.08 13.11 -9.21
N TRP A 87 -5.35 14.20 -9.43
CA TRP A 87 -5.29 15.34 -8.51
C TRP A 87 -5.22 16.66 -9.28
N CYS A 88 -6.17 17.57 -9.04
CA CYS A 88 -6.27 18.88 -9.72
C CYS A 88 -6.09 18.81 -11.25
N GLY A 89 -6.70 17.82 -11.92
CA GLY A 89 -6.64 17.67 -13.38
C GLY A 89 -5.33 17.09 -13.93
N ARG A 90 -4.40 16.68 -13.07
CA ARG A 90 -3.14 16.02 -13.45
C ARG A 90 -2.99 14.67 -12.75
N LYS A 91 -2.03 13.87 -13.22
CA LYS A 91 -1.58 12.65 -12.55
C LYS A 91 -0.47 12.99 -11.56
N LEU A 92 -0.51 12.39 -10.38
CA LEU A 92 0.50 12.60 -9.34
C LEU A 92 0.81 11.27 -8.64
N GLY A 93 2.09 10.94 -8.50
CA GLY A 93 2.54 9.84 -7.65
C GLY A 93 2.52 10.24 -6.18
N VAL A 94 1.92 9.42 -5.34
CA VAL A 94 1.84 9.66 -3.90
C VAL A 94 2.14 8.37 -3.12
N PRO A 95 2.83 8.46 -1.95
CA PRO A 95 3.05 7.30 -1.09
C PRO A 95 1.75 6.59 -0.71
N PHE A 96 1.69 5.30 -0.97
CA PHE A 96 0.54 4.44 -0.68
C PHE A 96 0.29 4.30 0.82
N ALA A 97 1.36 4.29 1.63
CA ALA A 97 1.30 4.26 3.08
C ALA A 97 0.43 5.39 3.69
N GLN A 98 0.27 6.51 2.97
CA GLN A 98 -0.50 7.67 3.42
C GLN A 98 -2.01 7.56 3.11
N LEU A 99 -2.42 6.59 2.29
CA LEU A 99 -3.78 6.44 1.80
C LEU A 99 -4.53 5.31 2.51
N GLU A 100 -5.77 5.55 2.91
CA GLU A 100 -6.71 4.54 3.38
C GLU A 100 -7.79 4.33 2.32
N PRO A 101 -7.75 3.19 1.60
CA PRO A 101 -8.80 2.85 0.63
C PRO A 101 -10.18 2.82 1.28
N ALA A 102 -11.21 3.25 0.55
CA ALA A 102 -12.58 3.19 1.04
C ALA A 102 -12.98 1.74 1.36
N LYS A 103 -13.86 1.55 2.35
CA LYS A 103 -14.29 0.21 2.82
C LYS A 103 -14.86 -0.70 1.72
N SER A 104 -15.37 -0.13 0.63
CA SER A 104 -15.84 -0.85 -0.55
C SER A 104 -14.71 -1.53 -1.34
N HIS A 105 -13.46 -1.09 -1.18
CA HIS A 105 -12.28 -1.63 -1.84
C HIS A 105 -11.49 -2.53 -0.88
N THR A 106 -12.10 -3.65 -0.50
CA THR A 106 -11.58 -4.57 0.54
C THR A 106 -10.17 -5.07 0.24
N GLN A 107 -9.88 -5.41 -1.02
CA GLN A 107 -8.55 -5.87 -1.45
C GLN A 107 -7.50 -4.77 -1.29
N ALA A 108 -7.77 -3.54 -1.74
CA ALA A 108 -6.88 -2.41 -1.54
C ALA A 108 -6.68 -2.11 -0.04
N GLY A 109 -7.75 -2.22 0.77
CA GLY A 109 -7.68 -2.08 2.22
C GLY A 109 -6.72 -3.07 2.86
N GLN A 110 -6.83 -4.36 2.52
CA GLN A 110 -5.93 -5.41 3.02
C GLN A 110 -4.47 -5.13 2.65
N VAL A 111 -4.20 -4.81 1.39
CA VAL A 111 -2.84 -4.49 0.91
C VAL A 111 -2.28 -3.27 1.64
N ALA A 112 -3.11 -2.25 1.88
CA ALA A 112 -2.69 -1.04 2.59
C ALA A 112 -2.40 -1.31 4.08
N GLU A 113 -3.14 -2.20 4.72
CA GLU A 113 -2.85 -2.65 6.09
C GLU A 113 -1.57 -3.48 6.17
N ASP A 114 -1.37 -4.38 5.22
CA ASP A 114 -0.19 -5.25 5.16
C ASP A 114 1.09 -4.42 4.92
N TRP A 115 1.06 -3.49 3.96
CA TRP A 115 2.16 -2.56 3.71
C TRP A 115 2.47 -1.69 4.94
N ARG A 116 1.43 -1.15 5.61
CA ARG A 116 1.61 -0.34 6.82
C ARG A 116 2.14 -1.13 8.02
N TYR A 117 1.89 -2.42 8.07
CA TYR A 117 2.44 -3.29 9.11
C TYR A 117 3.92 -3.59 8.85
N TRP A 118 4.27 -3.89 7.60
CA TRP A 118 5.65 -4.15 7.18
C TRP A 118 6.54 -2.93 7.36
N SER A 119 6.14 -1.78 6.80
CA SER A 119 6.90 -0.51 6.84
C SER A 119 7.09 0.14 8.24
N ARG A 120 6.61 -0.51 9.30
CA ARG A 120 6.84 -0.09 10.70
C ARG A 120 7.97 -0.85 11.39
N HIS A 121 8.47 -1.91 10.77
CA HIS A 121 9.62 -2.70 11.22
C HIS A 121 10.85 -2.25 10.46
#